data_AF-A0A946IL35-F1
#
_entry.id   AF-A0A946IL35-F1
#
_cell.length_a   1.000
_cell.length_b   1.000
_cell.length_c   1.000
_cell.angle_alpha   90.00
_cell.angle_beta   90.00
_cell.angle_gamma   90.00
#
_symmetry.space_group_name_H-M   'P 1'
#
loop_
_entity.id
_entity.type
_entity.pdbx_description
1 polymer ?
#
loop_
_entity_poly.entity_id
_entity_poly.type
_entity_poly.pdbx_seq_one_letter_code
_entity_poly.pdbx_strand_id
1 'polypeptide(L)'
;MTILQRLSAWTGQPPMHPSIFVFLLFSWHAQGAVFGDGDHSNGVEDQRQQVTAEHLKPIGTIFCDGSLRGTAIHVSTPLDKTLTSGSIIATAAHVLYDQKTAEPFKKCVYRPQNKRLTTVGFGNISSHQFEPKSADKLQQAENDIVFIRLKKRLIQPTLTFSVVNVIGRELLLIGYNSNENNISQSEGCYQFRSENFASEKLLLHDCDANNGASGGAVLDALTGELVGVHGGTLLVDDAQSRRRSILRGSKADPETLINQARKIDQKMIETLNQFSAYPAKNFHD
;
A
#
# COMPACT_ATOMS: atom_id res chain seq x y z
N MET A 1 -59.62 57.83 24.70
CA MET A 1 -59.84 57.45 26.11
C MET A 1 -58.86 56.32 26.45
N THR A 2 -58.04 56.55 27.47
CA THR A 2 -57.41 55.54 28.36
C THR A 2 -56.26 54.63 27.84
N ILE A 3 -55.07 55.21 27.87
CA ILE A 3 -53.84 54.84 28.63
C ILE A 3 -53.78 53.53 29.51
N LEU A 4 -52.61 52.88 29.40
CA LEU A 4 -51.79 52.03 30.33
C LEU A 4 -51.98 50.49 30.50
N GLN A 5 -50.93 49.79 30.01
CA GLN A 5 -50.04 48.79 30.68
C GLN A 5 -50.60 47.53 31.36
N ARG A 6 -50.07 46.37 30.93
CA ARG A 6 -49.18 45.53 31.77
C ARG A 6 -48.35 44.54 30.93
N LEU A 7 -47.05 44.56 31.20
CA LEU A 7 -46.04 43.58 30.79
C LEU A 7 -46.28 42.24 31.51
N SER A 8 -46.06 41.13 30.79
CA SER A 8 -45.50 39.91 31.36
C SER A 8 -44.70 39.21 30.27
N ALA A 9 -43.37 39.27 30.41
CA ALA A 9 -42.44 38.47 29.66
C ALA A 9 -42.32 37.12 30.35
N TRP A 10 -42.78 36.04 29.70
CA TRP A 10 -42.31 34.69 30.01
C TRP A 10 -41.99 33.97 28.70
N THR A 11 -40.73 33.57 28.64
CA THR A 11 -39.99 32.87 27.60
C THR A 11 -40.48 31.42 27.45
N GLY A 12 -40.64 30.96 26.22
CA GLY A 12 -40.96 29.56 25.94
C GLY A 12 -40.77 29.20 24.47
N GLN A 13 -39.53 29.27 23.97
CA GLN A 13 -39.16 28.55 22.75
C GLN A 13 -39.09 27.05 23.06
N PRO A 14 -39.72 26.16 22.27
CA PRO A 14 -39.29 24.77 22.23
C PRO A 14 -38.02 24.65 21.37
N PRO A 15 -37.00 23.89 21.79
CA PRO A 15 -35.80 23.69 21.00
C PRO A 15 -36.13 22.74 19.84
N MET A 16 -36.18 23.28 18.62
CA MET A 16 -36.06 22.45 17.42
C MET A 16 -34.60 22.04 17.29
N HIS A 17 -34.29 20.82 17.74
CA HIS A 17 -33.07 20.11 17.41
C HIS A 17 -32.99 19.90 15.89
N PRO A 18 -31.96 20.40 15.18
CA PRO A 18 -31.49 19.71 14.01
C PRO A 18 -30.57 18.61 14.52
N SER A 19 -31.08 17.39 14.61
CA SER A 19 -30.23 16.20 14.63
C SER A 19 -29.44 16.19 13.34
N ILE A 20 -28.24 16.77 13.36
CA ILE A 20 -27.23 16.55 12.33
C ILE A 20 -26.83 15.08 12.46
N PHE A 21 -27.51 14.22 11.71
CA PHE A 21 -27.01 12.90 11.40
C PHE A 21 -25.75 13.10 10.57
N VAL A 22 -24.59 13.06 11.24
CA VAL A 22 -23.32 12.81 10.57
C VAL A 22 -23.41 11.38 10.05
N PHE A 23 -23.77 11.23 8.78
CA PHE A 23 -23.50 10.01 8.05
C PHE A 23 -21.98 9.91 7.87
N LEU A 24 -21.31 9.27 8.83
CA LEU A 24 -20.03 8.65 8.58
C LEU A 24 -20.28 7.49 7.62
N LEU A 25 -20.29 7.79 6.32
CA LEU A 25 -20.12 6.77 5.29
C LEU A 25 -18.69 6.27 5.42
N PHE A 26 -18.47 5.32 6.32
CA PHE A 26 -17.32 4.43 6.23
C PHE A 26 -17.43 3.71 4.89
N SER A 27 -16.66 4.17 3.91
CA SER A 27 -16.42 3.43 2.68
C SER A 27 -15.57 2.21 3.01
N TRP A 28 -16.22 1.20 3.58
CA TRP A 28 -15.75 -0.17 3.58
C TRP A 28 -15.72 -0.70 2.15
N HIS A 29 -14.90 -1.74 1.97
CA HIS A 29 -14.67 -2.54 0.76
C HIS A 29 -13.55 -2.03 -0.15
N ALA A 30 -12.34 -1.95 0.41
CA ALA A 30 -11.20 -2.57 -0.25
C ALA A 30 -11.00 -3.93 0.43
N GLN A 31 -11.29 -5.02 -0.28
CA GLN A 31 -11.02 -6.38 0.17
C GLN A 31 -9.57 -6.70 -0.22
N GLY A 32 -8.60 -6.22 0.55
CA GLY A 32 -7.35 -6.97 0.68
C GLY A 32 -7.66 -8.25 1.45
N ALA A 33 -6.99 -9.37 1.19
CA ALA A 33 -7.04 -10.43 2.19
C ALA A 33 -6.45 -9.85 3.46
N VAL A 34 -7.30 -9.82 4.49
CA VAL A 34 -6.87 -9.49 5.83
C VAL A 34 -6.42 -10.82 6.41
N PHE A 35 -5.23 -11.26 6.01
CA PHE A 35 -4.50 -12.26 6.77
C PHE A 35 -4.26 -11.59 8.13
N GLY A 36 -4.89 -12.12 9.18
CA GLY A 36 -4.76 -11.64 10.54
C GLY A 36 -6.03 -11.04 11.17
N ASP A 37 -6.63 -11.77 12.11
CA ASP A 37 -7.73 -11.35 12.97
C ASP A 37 -7.35 -11.18 14.45
N GLY A 38 -6.08 -11.47 14.78
CA GLY A 38 -5.53 -11.49 16.13
C GLY A 38 -5.66 -12.84 16.84
N ASP A 39 -6.04 -13.91 16.14
CA ASP A 39 -6.18 -15.26 16.68
C ASP A 39 -4.98 -16.14 16.31
N HIS A 40 -4.01 -16.24 17.23
CA HIS A 40 -2.82 -17.09 17.07
C HIS A 40 -3.11 -18.60 16.86
N SER A 41 -4.36 -19.06 16.96
CA SER A 41 -4.74 -20.46 16.75
C SER A 41 -4.96 -20.85 15.28
N ASN A 42 -5.11 -19.89 14.36
CA ASN A 42 -5.44 -20.16 12.95
C ASN A 42 -4.24 -20.13 11.98
N GLY A 43 -3.11 -19.51 12.34
CA GLY A 43 -1.90 -19.58 11.51
C GLY A 43 -0.83 -18.52 11.75
N VAL A 44 0.08 -18.41 10.78
CA VAL A 44 1.15 -17.39 10.69
C VAL A 44 0.58 -16.00 10.39
N GLU A 45 -0.70 -15.94 9.99
CA GLU A 45 -1.40 -14.72 9.58
C GLU A 45 -1.55 -13.63 10.64
N ASP A 46 -1.09 -13.83 11.88
CA ASP A 46 -1.20 -12.87 13.00
C ASP A 46 0.14 -12.44 13.61
N GLN A 47 1.19 -12.40 12.78
CA GLN A 47 2.56 -12.10 13.22
C GLN A 47 2.94 -10.62 13.10
N ARG A 48 1.96 -9.70 13.09
CA ARG A 48 2.27 -8.26 13.06
C ARG A 48 2.92 -7.82 14.35
N GLN A 49 4.14 -7.31 14.22
CA GLN A 49 4.94 -6.79 15.29
C GLN A 49 5.37 -5.35 14.99
N GLN A 50 5.77 -4.65 16.04
CA GLN A 50 6.39 -3.35 15.88
C GLN A 50 7.66 -3.47 15.04
N VAL A 51 7.73 -2.70 13.96
CA VAL A 51 8.90 -2.67 13.08
C VAL A 51 10.12 -2.12 13.81
N THR A 52 11.29 -2.70 13.54
CA THR A 52 12.56 -2.17 14.10
C THR A 52 12.86 -0.77 13.55
N ALA A 53 13.64 0.02 14.29
CA ALA A 53 14.01 1.37 13.86
C ALA A 53 14.78 1.38 12.53
N GLU A 54 15.61 0.36 12.26
CA GLU A 54 16.36 0.23 11.01
C GLU A 54 15.43 -0.12 9.84
N HIS A 55 14.54 -1.10 10.02
CA HIS A 55 13.54 -1.50 9.02
C HIS A 55 12.56 -0.38 8.67
N LEU A 56 12.22 0.50 9.61
CA LEU A 56 11.30 1.60 9.37
C LEU A 56 11.92 2.74 8.54
N LYS A 57 13.22 2.99 8.67
CA LYS A 57 13.91 4.14 8.04
C LYS A 57 13.64 4.30 6.53
N PRO A 58 13.74 3.24 5.70
CA PRO A 58 13.48 3.35 4.26
C PRO A 58 11.99 3.32 3.92
N ILE A 59 11.08 3.13 4.87
CA ILE A 59 9.66 2.92 4.58
C ILE A 59 8.85 4.17 4.89
N GLY A 60 7.79 4.40 4.13
CA GLY A 60 6.82 5.46 4.40
C GLY A 60 5.47 5.16 3.77
N THR A 61 4.58 6.15 3.82
CA THR A 61 3.20 6.00 3.36
C THR A 61 2.88 6.99 2.25
N ILE A 62 1.97 6.59 1.37
CA ILE A 62 1.42 7.44 0.32
C ILE A 62 0.05 7.93 0.76
N PHE A 63 -0.12 9.25 0.69
CA PHE A 63 -1.40 9.90 0.88
C PHE A 63 -1.82 10.57 -0.43
N CYS A 64 -3.02 10.27 -0.90
CA CYS A 64 -3.61 10.93 -2.06
C CYS A 64 -4.98 11.51 -1.72
N ASP A 65 -5.19 12.76 -2.13
CA ASP A 65 -6.42 13.53 -1.89
C ASP A 65 -6.82 13.56 -0.39
N GLY A 66 -5.83 13.55 0.49
CA GLY A 66 -5.98 13.63 1.94
C GLY A 66 -6.04 12.29 2.68
N SER A 67 -6.18 11.17 1.96
CA SER A 67 -6.35 9.83 2.55
C SER A 67 -5.10 8.96 2.33
N LEU A 68 -4.80 8.08 3.29
CA LEU A 68 -3.77 7.05 3.14
C LEU A 68 -4.22 6.07 2.05
N ARG A 69 -3.31 5.76 1.12
CA ARG A 69 -3.57 4.83 0.01
C ARG A 69 -2.69 3.60 0.04
N GLY A 70 -1.50 3.70 0.60
CA GLY A 70 -0.55 2.59 0.62
C GLY A 70 0.75 2.91 1.32
N THR A 71 1.67 1.96 1.24
CA THR A 71 3.05 2.02 1.69
C THR A 71 3.96 2.28 0.49
N ALA A 72 5.14 2.84 0.73
CA ALA A 72 6.19 2.94 -0.28
C ALA A 72 7.57 2.78 0.33
N ILE A 73 8.52 2.41 -0.52
CA ILE A 73 9.87 2.03 -0.16
C ILE A 73 10.84 3.02 -0.78
N HIS A 74 11.71 3.64 0.01
CA HIS A 74 12.84 4.43 -0.47
C HIS A 74 13.91 3.49 -1.01
N VAL A 75 14.16 3.55 -2.32
CA VAL A 75 15.01 2.60 -3.03
C VAL A 75 16.32 3.24 -3.45
N SER A 76 17.37 2.42 -3.42
CA SER A 76 18.73 2.83 -3.80
C SER A 76 18.83 2.91 -5.31
N THR A 77 19.47 3.97 -5.80
CA THR A 77 19.80 4.11 -7.22
C THR A 77 21.25 4.52 -7.43
N PRO A 78 21.87 4.18 -8.58
CA PRO A 78 23.25 4.59 -8.87
C PRO A 78 23.48 6.11 -8.79
N LEU A 79 22.44 6.91 -8.98
CA LEU A 79 22.49 8.38 -8.98
C LEU A 79 22.27 9.04 -7.62
N ASP A 80 21.96 8.28 -6.57
CA ASP A 80 21.76 8.81 -5.20
C ASP A 80 23.00 9.51 -4.63
N LYS A 81 24.15 9.35 -5.28
CA LYS A 81 25.41 10.05 -4.99
C LYS A 81 25.41 11.50 -5.45
N THR A 82 24.48 11.92 -6.31
CA THR A 82 24.39 13.29 -6.82
C THR A 82 23.42 14.14 -5.97
N LEU A 83 23.83 15.35 -5.60
CA LEU A 83 23.05 16.23 -4.71
C LEU A 83 21.77 16.79 -5.35
N THR A 84 21.63 16.68 -6.67
CA THR A 84 20.56 17.33 -7.45
C THR A 84 19.41 16.39 -7.81
N SER A 85 19.58 15.06 -7.68
CA SER A 85 18.53 14.10 -7.97
C SER A 85 17.63 13.90 -6.75
N GLY A 86 16.32 14.13 -6.90
CA GLY A 86 15.33 13.76 -5.89
C GLY A 86 15.31 12.25 -5.64
N SER A 87 15.05 11.85 -4.40
CA SER A 87 14.94 10.45 -3.98
C SER A 87 13.87 9.70 -4.77
N ILE A 88 14.07 8.41 -5.00
CA ILE A 88 13.10 7.55 -5.67
C ILE A 88 12.45 6.61 -4.66
N ILE A 89 11.13 6.50 -4.71
CA ILE A 89 10.38 5.49 -3.99
C ILE A 89 9.75 4.47 -4.96
N ALA A 90 9.59 3.23 -4.53
CA ALA A 90 8.82 2.19 -5.20
C ALA A 90 7.53 1.91 -4.41
N THR A 91 6.43 1.63 -5.11
CA THR A 91 5.14 1.28 -4.52
C THR A 91 4.30 0.49 -5.52
N ALA A 92 3.17 -0.06 -5.09
CA ALA A 92 2.19 -0.66 -5.99
C ALA A 92 1.51 0.43 -6.84
N ALA A 93 1.34 0.21 -8.13
CA ALA A 93 0.79 1.20 -9.04
C ALA A 93 -0.66 1.55 -8.72
N HIS A 94 -1.47 0.58 -8.30
CA HIS A 94 -2.88 0.78 -7.98
C HIS A 94 -3.10 1.78 -6.82
N VAL A 95 -2.10 2.03 -5.98
CA VAL A 95 -2.14 3.03 -4.90
C VAL A 95 -2.41 4.45 -5.43
N LEU A 96 -2.10 4.69 -6.71
CA LEU A 96 -2.31 5.97 -7.39
C LEU A 96 -3.71 6.13 -8.01
N TYR A 97 -4.55 5.09 -7.97
CA TYR A 97 -5.85 5.07 -8.62
C TYR A 97 -6.99 4.87 -7.62
N ASP A 98 -8.11 5.52 -7.87
CA ASP A 98 -9.35 5.27 -7.15
C ASP A 98 -9.94 3.94 -7.64
N GLN A 99 -10.11 2.98 -6.73
CA GLN A 99 -10.56 1.63 -7.06
C GLN A 99 -11.97 1.58 -7.67
N LYS A 100 -12.84 2.56 -7.38
CA LYS A 100 -14.23 2.57 -7.87
C LYS A 100 -14.33 3.17 -9.26
N THR A 101 -13.62 4.27 -9.49
CA THR A 101 -13.71 5.04 -10.73
C THR A 101 -12.65 4.63 -11.75
N ALA A 102 -11.55 4.03 -11.27
CA ALA A 102 -10.29 3.80 -11.98
C ALA A 102 -9.55 5.07 -12.42
N GLU A 103 -9.95 6.23 -11.90
CA GLU A 103 -9.29 7.49 -12.19
C GLU A 103 -8.07 7.68 -11.29
N PRO A 104 -6.98 8.28 -11.79
CA PRO A 104 -5.84 8.62 -10.96
C PRO A 104 -6.21 9.70 -9.92
N PHE A 105 -5.66 9.58 -8.72
CA PHE A 105 -5.82 10.63 -7.70
C PHE A 105 -5.09 11.92 -8.12
N LYS A 106 -5.59 13.06 -7.64
CA LYS A 106 -5.12 14.37 -8.12
C LYS A 106 -3.90 14.87 -7.35
N LYS A 107 -3.87 14.69 -6.03
CA LYS A 107 -2.82 15.23 -5.16
C LYS A 107 -2.24 14.15 -4.27
N CYS A 108 -1.09 13.60 -4.68
CA CYS A 108 -0.37 12.60 -3.90
C CYS A 108 0.91 13.14 -3.25
N VAL A 109 1.20 12.63 -2.06
CA VAL A 109 2.40 12.94 -1.27
C VAL A 109 2.92 11.68 -0.58
N TYR A 110 4.24 11.67 -0.33
CA TYR A 110 4.92 10.67 0.46
C TYR A 110 5.16 11.18 1.89
N ARG A 111 4.96 10.33 2.90
CA ARG A 111 5.30 10.58 4.29
C ARG A 111 6.33 9.56 4.78
N PRO A 112 7.62 9.93 4.84
CA PRO A 112 8.66 9.05 5.39
C PRO A 112 8.29 8.61 6.80
N GLN A 113 8.40 7.30 7.07
CA GLN A 113 8.08 6.66 8.35
C GLN A 113 6.66 6.97 8.86
N ASN A 114 5.73 7.28 7.95
CA ASN A 114 4.37 7.76 8.25
C ASN A 114 4.31 9.04 9.11
N LYS A 115 5.35 9.89 9.10
CA LYS A 115 5.39 11.14 9.88
C LYS A 115 4.73 12.30 9.14
N ARG A 116 3.74 12.94 9.78
CA ARG A 116 2.94 14.02 9.18
C ARG A 116 3.76 15.26 8.80
N LEU A 117 4.76 15.61 9.63
CA LEU A 117 5.56 16.84 9.46
C LEU A 117 6.68 16.73 8.42
N THR A 118 6.93 15.54 7.86
CA THR A 118 8.01 15.29 6.89
C THR A 118 7.46 14.99 5.48
N THR A 119 6.26 15.48 5.18
CA THR A 119 5.57 15.23 3.90
C THR A 119 6.39 15.75 2.70
N VAL A 120 6.53 14.93 1.66
CA VAL A 120 7.24 15.26 0.41
C VAL A 120 6.32 15.03 -0.78
N GLY A 121 6.21 16.02 -1.67
CA GLY A 121 5.40 15.89 -2.90
C GLY A 121 6.08 15.05 -3.98
N PHE A 122 5.28 14.49 -4.88
CA PHE A 122 5.76 13.75 -6.06
C PHE A 122 6.27 14.72 -7.13
N GLY A 123 7.42 14.40 -7.72
CA GLY A 123 8.02 15.13 -8.84
C GLY A 123 7.69 14.48 -10.17
N ASN A 124 8.17 13.25 -10.37
CA ASN A 124 7.93 12.46 -11.58
C ASN A 124 7.48 11.06 -11.20
N ILE A 125 6.67 10.45 -12.05
CA ILE A 125 6.16 9.09 -11.91
C ILE A 125 6.65 8.32 -13.14
N SER A 126 7.19 7.13 -12.97
CA SER A 126 7.61 6.29 -14.09
C SER A 126 6.41 5.86 -14.91
N SER A 127 6.59 5.72 -16.23
CA SER A 127 5.63 4.99 -17.05
C SER A 127 5.44 3.58 -16.50
N HIS A 128 4.20 3.08 -16.51
CA HIS A 128 3.84 1.74 -16.06
C HIS A 128 2.69 1.20 -16.92
N GLN A 129 2.50 -0.11 -16.91
CA GLN A 129 1.45 -0.78 -17.68
C GLN A 129 0.28 -1.25 -16.80
N PHE A 130 0.23 -0.79 -15.54
CA PHE A 130 -0.92 -1.05 -14.68
C PHE A 130 -2.20 -0.45 -15.26
N GLU A 131 -3.18 -1.31 -15.52
CA GLU A 131 -4.51 -0.93 -15.97
C GLU A 131 -5.53 -1.24 -14.87
N PRO A 132 -6.13 -0.24 -14.19
CA PRO A 132 -6.98 -0.50 -13.03
C PRO A 132 -8.25 -1.31 -13.35
N LYS A 133 -8.74 -1.23 -14.59
CA LYS A 133 -9.93 -1.93 -15.09
C LYS A 133 -9.61 -3.24 -15.82
N SER A 134 -8.37 -3.71 -15.81
CA SER A 134 -8.02 -4.97 -16.48
C SER A 134 -8.88 -6.13 -15.95
N ALA A 135 -9.42 -6.91 -16.90
CA ALA A 135 -10.11 -8.16 -16.62
C ALA A 135 -9.12 -9.27 -16.24
N ASP A 136 -7.91 -9.24 -16.81
CA ASP A 136 -6.83 -10.15 -16.46
C ASP A 136 -6.14 -9.65 -15.17
N LYS A 137 -6.54 -10.24 -14.05
CA LYS A 137 -6.02 -9.89 -12.72
C LYS A 137 -4.59 -10.34 -12.49
N LEU A 138 -4.15 -11.40 -13.16
CA LEU A 138 -2.77 -11.85 -13.07
C LEU A 138 -1.87 -10.87 -13.81
N GLN A 139 -2.21 -10.52 -15.05
CA GLN A 139 -1.50 -9.48 -15.81
C GLN A 139 -1.55 -8.12 -15.12
N GLN A 140 -2.66 -7.76 -14.49
CA GLN A 140 -2.77 -6.55 -13.68
C GLN A 140 -1.75 -6.54 -12.54
N ALA A 141 -1.68 -7.63 -11.76
CA ALA A 141 -0.71 -7.81 -10.68
C ALA A 141 0.74 -7.79 -11.18
N GLU A 142 1.01 -8.40 -12.34
CA GLU A 142 2.32 -8.40 -12.99
C GLU A 142 2.81 -7.01 -13.37
N ASN A 143 1.92 -6.03 -13.50
CA ASN A 143 2.25 -4.65 -13.86
C ASN A 143 2.03 -3.66 -12.70
N ASP A 144 1.69 -4.16 -11.51
CA ASP A 144 1.34 -3.35 -10.34
C ASP A 144 2.58 -2.82 -9.60
N ILE A 145 3.41 -2.06 -10.30
CA ILE A 145 4.60 -1.42 -9.77
C ILE A 145 4.77 -0.04 -10.41
N VAL A 146 5.19 0.93 -9.60
CA VAL A 146 5.54 2.26 -10.08
C VAL A 146 6.71 2.84 -9.27
N PHE A 147 7.58 3.57 -9.97
CA PHE A 147 8.65 4.35 -9.36
C PHE A 147 8.27 5.83 -9.35
N ILE A 148 8.54 6.50 -8.24
CA ILE A 148 8.16 7.88 -8.04
C ILE A 148 9.38 8.65 -7.55
N ARG A 149 9.79 9.65 -8.33
CA ARG A 149 10.79 10.62 -7.91
C ARG A 149 10.13 11.68 -7.06
N LEU A 150 10.68 11.92 -5.87
CA LEU A 150 10.21 12.93 -4.95
C LEU A 150 10.76 14.32 -5.28
N LYS A 151 9.98 15.37 -4.98
CA LYS A 151 10.41 16.77 -5.16
C LYS A 151 11.58 17.18 -4.26
N LYS A 152 11.83 16.43 -3.19
CA LYS A 152 12.94 16.65 -2.26
C LYS A 152 13.69 15.35 -2.05
N ARG A 153 15.00 15.47 -1.85
CA ARG A 153 15.84 14.35 -1.42
C ARG A 153 15.50 13.98 0.03
N LEU A 154 15.44 12.68 0.28
CA LEU A 154 15.35 12.08 1.60
C LEU A 154 16.76 11.85 2.14
N ILE A 155 16.94 12.08 3.44
CA ILE A 155 18.19 11.77 4.15
C ILE A 155 18.17 10.34 4.74
N GLN A 156 17.00 9.72 4.74
CA GLN A 156 16.80 8.38 5.26
C GLN A 156 17.53 7.35 4.39
N PRO A 157 18.00 6.23 4.98
CA PRO A 157 18.49 5.07 4.25
C PRO A 157 17.56 4.58 3.14
N THR A 158 18.15 3.83 2.23
CA THR A 158 17.49 3.20 1.08
C THR A 158 17.60 1.68 1.17
N LEU A 159 16.67 0.97 0.54
CA LEU A 159 16.80 -0.46 0.28
C LEU A 159 17.32 -0.73 -1.13
N THR A 160 18.17 -1.74 -1.27
CA THR A 160 18.70 -2.19 -2.55
C THR A 160 17.88 -3.36 -3.07
N PHE A 161 17.57 -3.33 -4.36
CA PHE A 161 16.89 -4.41 -5.07
C PHE A 161 17.80 -5.63 -5.17
N SER A 162 17.29 -6.80 -4.77
CA SER A 162 17.99 -8.08 -4.90
C SER A 162 17.17 -9.07 -5.70
N VAL A 163 17.81 -9.69 -6.69
CA VAL A 163 17.21 -10.76 -7.47
C VAL A 163 17.39 -12.06 -6.70
N VAL A 164 16.26 -12.66 -6.28
CA VAL A 164 16.27 -13.94 -5.58
C VAL A 164 15.55 -15.00 -6.41
N ASN A 165 16.27 -16.10 -6.65
CA ASN A 165 15.80 -17.24 -7.48
C ASN A 165 15.46 -18.48 -6.65
N VAL A 166 15.61 -18.43 -5.33
CA VAL A 166 15.36 -19.57 -4.43
C VAL A 166 13.96 -19.46 -3.85
N ILE A 167 13.19 -20.54 -3.94
CA ILE A 167 11.81 -20.63 -3.42
C ILE A 167 11.82 -21.33 -2.06
N GLY A 168 10.81 -21.05 -1.23
CA GLY A 168 10.70 -21.58 0.13
C GLY A 168 11.51 -20.78 1.15
N ARG A 169 11.90 -19.54 0.80
CA ARG A 169 12.54 -18.62 1.74
C ARG A 169 11.55 -18.08 2.74
N GLU A 170 12.05 -17.89 3.95
CA GLU A 170 11.40 -17.06 4.95
C GLU A 170 11.50 -15.59 4.53
N LEU A 171 10.40 -14.89 4.70
CA LEU A 171 10.19 -13.52 4.26
C LEU A 171 9.78 -12.66 5.46
N LEU A 172 9.95 -11.36 5.27
CA LEU A 172 9.45 -10.32 6.14
C LEU A 172 8.67 -9.30 5.31
N LEU A 173 7.44 -8.98 5.68
CA LEU A 173 6.68 -7.88 5.07
C LEU A 173 6.67 -6.67 6.00
N ILE A 174 7.17 -5.53 5.53
CA ILE A 174 7.03 -4.24 6.22
C ILE A 174 6.02 -3.37 5.48
N GLY A 175 4.92 -3.04 6.14
CA GLY A 175 3.81 -2.31 5.54
C GLY A 175 2.95 -1.60 6.56
N TYR A 176 2.20 -0.59 6.12
CA TYR A 176 1.20 0.05 6.96
C TYR A 176 0.14 -0.97 7.43
N ASN A 177 -0.19 -0.89 8.71
CA ASN A 177 -1.20 -1.68 9.39
C ASN A 177 -2.35 -0.74 9.79
N SER A 178 -3.50 -0.85 9.12
CA SER A 178 -4.64 -0.01 9.42
C SER A 178 -5.25 -0.23 10.80
N ASN A 179 -5.06 -1.41 11.40
CA ASN A 179 -5.61 -1.72 12.73
C ASN A 179 -4.88 -0.95 13.83
N GLU A 180 -3.56 -0.82 13.70
CA GLU A 180 -2.71 -0.11 14.66
C GLU A 180 -2.39 1.33 14.24
N ASN A 181 -2.79 1.72 13.04
CA ASN A 181 -2.51 3.03 12.44
C ASN A 181 -0.99 3.35 12.43
N ASN A 182 -0.16 2.35 12.19
CA ASN A 182 1.30 2.45 12.17
C ASN A 182 1.88 1.67 10.97
N ILE A 183 3.20 1.75 10.77
CA ILE A 183 3.92 0.77 9.93
C ILE A 183 4.37 -0.34 10.87
N SER A 184 4.04 -1.58 10.53
CA SER A 184 4.41 -2.77 11.28
C SER A 184 5.07 -3.81 10.36
N GLN A 185 5.58 -4.87 10.96
CA GLN A 185 6.27 -5.93 10.23
C GLN A 185 5.58 -7.28 10.47
N SER A 186 5.41 -8.09 9.43
CA SER A 186 5.00 -9.50 9.49
C SER A 186 6.22 -10.36 9.24
N GLU A 187 6.68 -11.09 10.25
CA GLU A 187 7.79 -12.05 10.15
C GLU A 187 7.25 -13.48 9.92
N GLY A 188 8.15 -14.45 9.79
CA GLY A 188 7.81 -15.88 9.77
C GLY A 188 6.98 -16.36 8.59
N CYS A 189 6.83 -15.53 7.54
CA CYS A 189 6.09 -15.88 6.34
C CYS A 189 6.97 -16.53 5.28
N TYR A 190 6.37 -17.26 4.35
CA TYR A 190 7.06 -18.08 3.36
C TYR A 190 6.61 -17.76 1.94
N GLN A 191 7.50 -18.05 0.99
CA GLN A 191 7.18 -18.02 -0.43
C GLN A 191 6.51 -19.31 -0.91
N PHE A 192 5.51 -19.18 -1.78
CA PHE A 192 4.77 -20.29 -2.37
C PHE A 192 4.87 -20.34 -3.91
N ARG A 193 4.51 -21.50 -4.46
CA ARG A 193 4.20 -21.69 -5.88
C ARG A 193 2.71 -22.01 -5.99
N SER A 194 2.14 -21.73 -7.16
CA SER A 194 0.77 -22.09 -7.49
C SER A 194 0.67 -22.50 -8.95
N GLU A 195 -0.19 -23.46 -9.25
CA GLU A 195 -0.60 -23.78 -10.63
C GLU A 195 -1.59 -22.73 -11.16
N ASN A 196 -2.52 -22.27 -10.31
CA ASN A 196 -3.54 -21.29 -10.67
C ASN A 196 -3.02 -19.85 -10.81
N PHE A 197 -1.97 -19.49 -10.08
CA PHE A 197 -1.36 -18.14 -10.09
C PHE A 197 0.09 -18.15 -10.59
N ALA A 198 0.45 -19.11 -11.45
CA ALA A 198 1.79 -19.23 -11.98
C ALA A 198 2.24 -17.95 -12.72
N SER A 199 3.31 -17.31 -12.24
CA SER A 199 3.92 -16.15 -12.90
C SER A 199 5.40 -16.03 -12.54
N GLU A 200 6.24 -15.76 -13.55
CA GLU A 200 7.67 -15.49 -13.36
C GLU A 200 7.94 -14.08 -12.79
N LYS A 201 6.94 -13.22 -12.79
CA LYS A 201 7.00 -11.82 -12.36
C LYS A 201 6.50 -11.60 -10.94
N LEU A 202 5.78 -12.56 -10.39
CA LEU A 202 5.16 -12.47 -9.07
C LEU A 202 5.90 -13.35 -8.06
N LEU A 203 5.86 -12.91 -6.81
CA LEU A 203 6.26 -13.66 -5.63
C LEU A 203 4.99 -13.87 -4.80
N LEU A 204 4.59 -15.12 -4.61
CA LEU A 204 3.44 -15.46 -3.78
C LEU A 204 3.90 -15.69 -2.34
N HIS A 205 3.19 -15.14 -1.36
CA HIS A 205 3.56 -15.24 0.06
C HIS A 205 2.34 -15.30 0.98
N ASP A 206 2.53 -15.72 2.22
CA ASP A 206 1.49 -15.77 3.27
C ASP A 206 1.66 -14.70 4.37
N CYS A 207 2.57 -13.73 4.20
CA CYS A 207 2.73 -12.65 5.18
C CYS A 207 1.41 -11.93 5.46
N ASP A 208 1.15 -11.61 6.74
CA ASP A 208 0.02 -10.78 7.17
C ASP A 208 0.06 -9.46 6.41
N ALA A 209 -1.01 -9.16 5.68
CA ALA A 209 -1.22 -7.88 5.00
C ALA A 209 -2.63 -7.38 5.26
N ASN A 210 -2.78 -6.06 5.38
CA ASN A 210 -4.08 -5.43 5.48
C ASN A 210 -4.13 -4.12 4.69
N ASN A 211 -5.22 -3.37 4.83
CA ASN A 211 -5.44 -2.14 4.10
C ASN A 211 -4.31 -1.12 4.34
N GLY A 212 -3.67 -0.71 3.25
CA GLY A 212 -2.52 0.20 3.27
C GLY A 212 -1.15 -0.49 3.20
N ALA A 213 -1.09 -1.82 3.34
CA ALA A 213 0.15 -2.58 3.15
C ALA A 213 0.63 -2.60 1.69
N SER A 214 -0.26 -2.38 0.71
CA SER A 214 0.06 -2.26 -0.72
C SER A 214 1.21 -1.28 -0.97
N GLY A 215 2.21 -1.72 -1.72
CA GLY A 215 3.50 -1.05 -1.91
C GLY A 215 4.53 -1.27 -0.78
N GLY A 216 4.23 -2.14 0.18
CA GLY A 216 5.12 -2.52 1.28
C GLY A 216 6.32 -3.36 0.82
N ALA A 217 7.37 -3.38 1.64
CA ALA A 217 8.61 -4.10 1.35
C ALA A 217 8.48 -5.57 1.74
N VAL A 218 8.70 -6.48 0.80
CA VAL A 218 8.93 -7.91 1.08
C VAL A 218 10.44 -8.14 1.07
N LEU A 219 10.99 -8.46 2.23
CA LEU A 219 12.41 -8.70 2.45
C LEU A 219 12.67 -10.20 2.60
N ASP A 220 13.86 -10.62 2.17
CA ASP A 220 14.42 -11.91 2.57
C ASP A 220 14.82 -11.86 4.04
N ALA A 221 14.25 -12.74 4.88
CA ALA A 221 14.42 -12.65 6.34
C ALA A 221 15.87 -12.89 6.79
N LEU A 222 16.65 -13.64 6.01
CA LEU A 222 18.05 -13.96 6.34
C LEU A 222 19.00 -12.80 6.01
N THR A 223 18.80 -12.16 4.87
CA THR A 223 19.72 -11.16 4.32
C THR A 223 19.26 -9.71 4.53
N GLY A 224 17.96 -9.51 4.77
CA GLY A 224 17.33 -8.18 4.84
C GLY A 224 17.21 -7.50 3.48
N GLU A 225 17.51 -8.19 2.38
CA GLU A 225 17.45 -7.63 1.03
C GLU A 225 16.01 -7.53 0.52
N LEU A 226 15.72 -6.50 -0.30
CA LEU A 226 14.40 -6.28 -0.87
C LEU A 226 14.19 -7.20 -2.08
N VAL A 227 13.26 -8.14 -1.95
CA VAL A 227 12.97 -9.20 -2.93
C VAL A 227 11.59 -9.07 -3.59
N GLY A 228 10.71 -8.24 -3.03
CA GLY A 228 9.44 -7.91 -3.68
C GLY A 228 8.78 -6.64 -3.14
N VAL A 229 7.87 -6.09 -3.93
CA VAL A 229 6.97 -5.00 -3.53
C VAL A 229 5.56 -5.57 -3.41
N HIS A 230 5.01 -5.60 -2.21
CA HIS A 230 3.69 -6.19 -1.95
C HIS A 230 2.62 -5.47 -2.77
N GLY A 231 1.83 -6.22 -3.54
CA GLY A 231 0.73 -5.66 -4.32
C GLY A 231 -0.59 -5.80 -3.58
N GLY A 232 -1.00 -7.04 -3.37
CA GLY A 232 -2.27 -7.36 -2.72
C GLY A 232 -2.52 -8.86 -2.74
N THR A 233 -3.77 -9.25 -2.93
CA THR A 233 -4.20 -10.64 -2.82
C THR A 233 -4.80 -11.13 -4.14
N LEU A 234 -4.43 -12.35 -4.53
CA LEU A 234 -5.05 -13.10 -5.61
C LEU A 234 -6.07 -14.08 -5.03
N LEU A 235 -7.21 -14.21 -5.71
CA LEU A 235 -8.29 -15.13 -5.37
C LEU A 235 -8.77 -15.81 -6.66
N VAL A 236 -8.98 -17.13 -6.61
CA VAL A 236 -9.67 -17.86 -7.68
C VAL A 236 -11.15 -17.52 -7.60
N ASP A 237 -11.70 -16.96 -8.67
CA ASP A 237 -13.13 -16.64 -8.78
C ASP A 237 -13.92 -17.87 -9.26
N ASP A 238 -14.26 -18.76 -8.32
CA ASP A 238 -15.14 -19.91 -8.55
C ASP A 238 -16.50 -19.72 -7.83
N ALA A 239 -17.49 -20.54 -8.21
CA ALA A 239 -18.84 -20.44 -7.65
C ALA A 239 -18.89 -20.67 -6.12
N GLN A 240 -17.86 -21.30 -5.54
CA GLN A 240 -17.72 -21.58 -4.13
C GLN A 240 -17.01 -20.44 -3.39
N SER A 241 -16.04 -19.78 -4.01
CA SER A 241 -15.34 -18.59 -3.50
C SER A 241 -16.23 -17.35 -3.54
N ARG A 242 -17.11 -17.19 -4.55
CA ARG A 242 -18.16 -16.14 -4.54
C ARG A 242 -19.14 -16.24 -3.38
N ARG A 243 -19.32 -17.43 -2.79
CA ARG A 243 -20.14 -17.66 -1.60
C ARG A 243 -19.35 -17.48 -0.30
N ARG A 244 -18.03 -17.58 -0.34
CA ARG A 244 -17.16 -17.26 0.80
C ARG A 244 -16.91 -15.76 0.78
N SER A 245 -17.49 -15.04 1.74
CA SER A 245 -16.86 -13.80 2.17
C SER A 245 -15.40 -14.13 2.50
N ILE A 246 -14.41 -13.47 1.88
CA ILE A 246 -13.03 -13.54 2.36
C ILE A 246 -13.07 -12.98 3.78
N LEU A 247 -13.13 -13.86 4.77
CA LEU A 247 -13.19 -13.46 6.15
C LEU A 247 -11.80 -12.94 6.52
N ARG A 248 -11.78 -11.91 7.37
CA ARG A 248 -10.56 -11.54 8.06
C ARG A 248 -10.06 -12.75 8.87
N GLY A 249 -8.75 -13.00 8.87
CA GLY A 249 -8.16 -14.23 9.40
C GLY A 249 -8.34 -15.45 8.49
N SER A 250 -8.48 -15.24 7.17
CA SER A 250 -8.50 -16.38 6.24
C SER A 250 -7.08 -16.93 6.09
N LYS A 251 -6.91 -18.24 6.26
CA LYS A 251 -5.62 -18.90 6.02
C LYS A 251 -5.22 -18.82 4.54
N ALA A 252 -3.93 -18.56 4.30
CA ALA A 252 -3.36 -18.59 2.96
C ALA A 252 -3.45 -20.00 2.34
N ASP A 253 -3.90 -20.04 1.09
CA ASP A 253 -3.93 -21.24 0.25
C ASP A 253 -3.39 -20.84 -1.14
N PRO A 254 -2.17 -21.27 -1.51
CA PRO A 254 -1.56 -20.89 -2.77
C PRO A 254 -2.42 -21.16 -3.99
N GLU A 255 -3.34 -22.13 -3.94
CA GLU A 255 -4.17 -22.46 -5.10
C GLU A 255 -5.51 -21.72 -5.14
N THR A 256 -5.91 -21.05 -4.05
CA THR A 256 -7.24 -20.41 -4.00
C THR A 256 -7.22 -18.97 -3.50
N LEU A 257 -6.37 -18.63 -2.53
CA LEU A 257 -6.28 -17.32 -1.90
C LEU A 257 -4.87 -17.06 -1.35
N ILE A 258 -4.12 -16.16 -1.97
CA ILE A 258 -2.72 -15.92 -1.59
C ILE A 258 -2.31 -14.47 -1.81
N ASN A 259 -1.41 -13.95 -0.96
CA ASN A 259 -0.82 -12.65 -1.24
C ASN A 259 0.20 -12.74 -2.38
N GLN A 260 0.32 -11.65 -3.12
CA GLN A 260 1.32 -11.48 -4.16
C GLN A 260 2.12 -10.19 -3.96
N ALA A 261 3.38 -10.26 -4.33
CA ALA A 261 4.26 -9.14 -4.53
C ALA A 261 4.80 -9.14 -5.96
N ARG A 262 5.04 -7.94 -6.50
CA ARG A 262 5.88 -7.79 -7.68
C ARG A 262 7.30 -8.20 -7.31
N LYS A 263 7.77 -9.31 -7.88
CA LYS A 263 9.12 -9.84 -7.66
C LYS A 263 10.14 -8.85 -8.21
N ILE A 264 11.23 -8.65 -7.46
CA ILE A 264 12.41 -7.96 -7.96
C ILE A 264 13.12 -8.91 -8.94
N ASP A 265 12.95 -8.64 -10.23
CA ASP A 265 13.64 -9.32 -11.32
C ASP A 265 14.60 -8.36 -12.03
N GLN A 266 15.39 -8.90 -12.96
CA GLN A 266 16.35 -8.10 -13.72
C GLN A 266 15.67 -6.95 -14.50
N LYS A 267 14.46 -7.20 -15.01
CA LYS A 267 13.71 -6.20 -15.78
C LYS A 267 13.26 -5.03 -14.91
N MET A 268 12.89 -5.30 -13.65
CA MET A 268 12.52 -4.28 -12.69
C MET A 268 13.73 -3.40 -12.32
N ILE A 269 14.91 -4.00 -12.13
CA ILE A 269 16.16 -3.27 -11.87
C ILE A 269 16.53 -2.37 -13.06
N GLU A 270 16.42 -2.88 -14.29
CA GLU A 270 16.64 -2.10 -15.51
C GLU A 270 15.68 -0.90 -15.59
N THR A 271 14.40 -1.12 -15.29
CA THR A 271 13.37 -0.07 -15.30
C THR A 271 13.67 1.02 -14.26
N LEU A 272 14.08 0.64 -13.04
CA LEU A 272 14.51 1.60 -12.02
C LEU A 272 15.73 2.40 -12.48
N ASN A 273 16.73 1.73 -13.07
CA ASN A 273 17.94 2.39 -13.56
C ASN A 273 17.64 3.37 -14.70
N GLN A 274 16.77 3.00 -15.64
CA GLN A 274 16.30 3.89 -16.71
C GLN A 274 15.57 5.11 -16.14
N PHE A 275 14.61 4.90 -15.24
CA PHE A 275 13.89 5.98 -14.58
C PHE A 275 14.81 6.88 -13.75
N SER A 276 15.85 6.30 -13.14
CA SER A 276 16.86 7.05 -12.41
C SER A 276 17.68 7.95 -13.35
N ALA A 277 18.17 7.38 -14.46
CA ALA A 277 19.09 8.04 -15.41
C ALA A 277 18.49 9.22 -16.18
N TYR A 278 17.18 9.19 -16.42
CA TYR A 278 16.48 10.22 -17.19
C TYR A 278 15.52 11.02 -16.30
N PRO A 279 16.02 11.95 -15.46
CA PRO A 279 15.15 12.92 -14.80
C PRO A 279 14.53 13.78 -15.91
N ALA A 280 13.22 13.61 -16.16
CA ALA A 280 12.51 14.14 -17.31
C ALA A 280 12.94 15.58 -17.66
N LYS A 281 13.82 15.70 -18.65
CA LYS A 281 13.87 16.83 -19.56
C LYS A 281 13.12 16.37 -20.79
N ASN A 282 11.88 16.84 -20.93
CA ASN A 282 11.09 16.84 -22.17
C ASN A 282 10.97 15.47 -22.87
N PHE A 283 10.00 14.65 -22.45
CA PHE A 283 9.33 13.78 -23.42
C PHE A 283 8.06 14.52 -23.87
N HIS A 284 8.11 15.08 -25.07
CA HIS A 284 6.92 15.35 -25.86
C HIS A 284 6.51 14.05 -26.55
N ASP A 285 5.21 13.83 -26.64
CA ASP A 285 4.54 12.67 -27.27
C ASP A 285 5.09 12.31 -28.65
#